data_AF-A0A8D9FHC5-F1
#
_entry.id   AF-A0A8D9FHC5-F1
#
_cell.length_a   1.000
_cell.length_b   1.000
_cell.length_c   1.000
_cell.angle_alpha   90.00
_cell.angle_beta   90.00
_cell.angle_gamma   90.00
#
_symmetry.space_group_name_H-M   'P 1'
#
loop_
_entity.id
_entity.type
_entity.pdbx_description
1 polymer ?
#
loop_
_entity_poly.entity_id
_entity_poly.type
_entity_poly.pdbx_seq_one_letter_code
_entity_poly.pdbx_strand_id
1 'polypeptide(L)'
;MKRLWVHEVLRVYYDRLVEFNDKSWLFNTICYTVDHFLEEDMEELFGNLKDNPDSGPVGENDLRNLIYCDFANPKADQRNYMEVSNLEELRTIVERYLTEFNNMSKKPMNLVLFRFAIEHLSR
;
A
#
# COMPACT_ATOMS: atom_id res chain seq x y z
N MET A 1 -3.58 0.68 13.91
CA MET A 1 -5.01 0.89 13.53
C MET A 1 -5.20 2.17 12.72
N LYS A 2 -4.67 3.33 13.11
CA LYS A 2 -4.86 4.60 12.38
C LYS A 2 -4.32 4.56 10.93
N ARG A 3 -3.09 4.06 10.73
CA ARG A 3 -2.50 3.83 9.39
C ARG A 3 -3.35 2.89 8.52
N LEU A 4 -3.81 1.77 9.08
CA LEU A 4 -4.70 0.83 8.39
C LEU A 4 -6.04 1.48 7.99
N TRP A 5 -6.62 2.32 8.84
CA TRP A 5 -7.85 3.04 8.49
C TRP A 5 -7.63 3.96 7.28
N VAL A 6 -6.54 4.74 7.26
CA VAL A 6 -6.19 5.58 6.10
C VAL A 6 -6.00 4.74 4.84
N HIS A 7 -5.26 3.63 4.95
CA HIS A 7 -5.07 2.69 3.84
C HIS A 7 -6.40 2.21 3.26
N GLU A 8 -7.33 1.76 4.11
CA GLU A 8 -8.63 1.24 3.65
C GLU A 8 -9.51 2.34 3.04
N VAL A 9 -9.47 3.57 3.58
CA VAL A 9 -10.19 4.70 2.97
C VAL A 9 -9.67 4.98 1.56
N LEU A 10 -8.35 4.94 1.36
CA LEU A 10 -7.74 5.11 0.03
C LEU A 10 -8.14 3.96 -0.90
N ARG A 11 -8.00 2.71 -0.47
CA ARG A 11 -8.38 1.53 -1.27
C ARG A 11 -9.86 1.55 -1.68
N VAL A 12 -10.75 1.88 -0.76
CA VAL A 12 -12.20 1.83 -0.99
C VAL A 12 -12.68 3.04 -1.79
N TYR A 13 -12.22 4.25 -1.48
CA TYR A 13 -12.77 5.45 -2.10
C TYR A 13 -11.83 6.05 -3.14
N TYR A 14 -10.57 6.27 -2.80
CA TYR A 14 -9.61 6.97 -3.66
C TYR A 14 -9.37 6.26 -4.99
N ASP A 15 -9.27 4.93 -4.98
CA ASP A 15 -9.05 4.13 -6.21
C ASP A 15 -10.21 4.17 -7.21
N ARG A 16 -11.41 4.59 -6.77
CA ARG A 16 -12.59 4.75 -7.63
C ARG A 16 -12.71 6.16 -8.22
N LEU A 17 -11.92 7.11 -7.73
CA LEU A 17 -11.94 8.48 -8.21
C LEU A 17 -11.07 8.62 -9.47
N VAL A 18 -11.56 9.40 -10.43
CA VAL A 18 -10.84 9.69 -11.68
C VAL A 18 -10.36 11.13 -11.67
N GLU A 19 -11.25 12.07 -11.35
CA GLU A 19 -10.99 13.51 -11.35
C GLU A 19 -10.00 13.94 -10.26
N PHE A 20 -9.10 14.86 -10.63
CA PHE A 20 -8.07 15.37 -9.72
C PHE A 20 -8.67 16.11 -8.53
N ASN A 21 -9.72 16.91 -8.76
CA ASN A 21 -10.36 17.68 -7.71
C ASN A 21 -10.99 16.78 -6.63
N ASP A 22 -11.61 15.66 -7.03
CA ASP A 22 -12.22 14.72 -6.10
C ASP A 22 -11.15 14.00 -5.27
N LYS A 23 -10.03 13.61 -5.90
CA LYS A 23 -8.88 13.00 -5.22
C LYS A 23 -8.29 13.93 -4.17
N SER A 24 -8.05 15.18 -4.55
CA SER A 24 -7.52 16.20 -3.64
C SER A 24 -8.50 16.50 -2.51
N TRP A 25 -9.80 16.58 -2.79
CA TRP A 25 -10.83 16.74 -1.77
C TRP A 25 -10.82 15.59 -0.75
N LEU A 26 -10.74 14.33 -1.22
CA LEU A 26 -10.69 13.17 -0.35
C LEU A 26 -9.40 13.17 0.49
N PHE A 27 -8.26 13.47 -0.10
CA PHE A 27 -6.99 13.58 0.63
C PHE A 27 -7.05 14.63 1.74
N ASN A 28 -7.53 15.83 1.43
CA ASN A 28 -7.69 16.89 2.43
C ASN A 28 -8.67 16.50 3.55
N THR A 29 -9.73 15.75 3.21
CA THR A 29 -10.70 15.23 4.18
C THR A 29 -10.05 14.18 5.09
N ILE A 30 -9.18 13.32 4.56
CA ILE A 30 -8.39 12.38 5.36
C ILE A 30 -7.46 13.15 6.30
N CYS A 31 -6.70 14.14 5.81
CA CYS A 31 -5.81 14.94 6.64
C CYS A 31 -6.57 15.62 7.80
N TYR A 32 -7.70 16.27 7.50
CA TYR A 32 -8.57 16.86 8.52
C TYR A 32 -9.06 15.81 9.53
N THR A 33 -9.44 14.63 9.07
CA THR A 33 -9.97 13.57 9.94
C THR A 33 -8.90 13.01 10.86
N VAL A 34 -7.70 12.80 10.34
CA VAL A 34 -6.54 12.31 11.08
C VAL A 34 -6.17 13.29 12.19
N ASP A 35 -6.11 14.57 11.87
CA ASP A 35 -5.79 15.63 12.83
C ASP A 35 -6.91 15.81 13.88
N HIS A 36 -8.16 16.04 13.45
CA HIS A 36 -9.23 16.46 14.36
C HIS A 36 -9.92 15.32 15.12
N PHE A 37 -9.98 14.10 14.56
CA PHE A 37 -10.70 12.98 15.18
C PHE A 37 -9.79 11.84 15.60
N LEU A 38 -8.66 11.65 14.92
CA LEU A 38 -7.67 10.65 15.34
C LEU A 38 -6.58 11.25 16.23
N GLU A 39 -6.52 12.58 16.37
CA GLU A 39 -5.55 13.30 17.21
C GLU A 39 -4.10 12.88 16.88
N GLU A 40 -3.78 12.79 15.58
CA GLU A 40 -2.45 12.47 15.09
C GLU A 40 -2.04 13.44 13.97
N ASP A 41 -0.74 13.61 13.81
CA ASP A 41 -0.20 14.37 12.69
C ASP A 41 0.12 13.45 11.49
N MET A 42 -0.14 13.96 10.27
CA MET A 42 0.12 13.22 9.03
C MET A 42 1.61 12.97 8.79
N GLU A 43 2.49 13.91 9.17
CA GLU A 43 3.94 13.77 9.03
C GLU A 43 4.49 12.78 10.07
N GLU A 44 4.01 12.84 11.31
CA GLU A 44 4.39 11.86 12.34
C GLU A 44 3.94 10.44 11.96
N LEU A 45 2.72 10.29 11.46
CA LEU A 45 2.23 9.00 11.04
C LEU A 45 2.97 8.51 9.81
N PHE A 46 3.05 9.28 8.73
CA PHE A 46 3.41 8.80 7.39
C PHE A 46 4.73 9.35 6.83
N GLY A 47 5.49 10.13 7.58
CA GLY A 47 6.75 10.71 7.12
C GLY A 47 7.78 9.66 6.68
N ASN A 48 7.70 8.44 7.24
CA ASN A 48 8.52 7.30 6.84
C ASN A 48 8.23 6.76 5.43
N LEU A 49 7.11 7.15 4.82
CA LEU A 49 6.72 6.75 3.47
C LEU A 49 7.27 7.66 2.38
N LYS A 50 7.86 8.80 2.74
CA LYS A 50 8.41 9.74 1.77
C LYS A 50 9.67 9.17 1.14
N ASP A 51 9.73 9.22 -0.19
CA ASP A 51 10.93 8.79 -0.93
C ASP A 51 12.13 9.73 -0.65
N ASN A 52 11.84 11.00 -0.35
CA ASN A 52 12.82 11.99 0.08
C ASN A 52 12.33 12.71 1.37
N PRO A 53 13.03 12.61 2.50
CA PRO A 53 12.64 13.26 3.75
C PRO A 53 12.47 14.79 3.61
N ASP A 54 13.23 15.43 2.72
CA ASP A 54 13.25 16.88 2.55
C ASP A 54 12.18 17.40 1.57
N SER A 55 11.32 16.55 0.99
CA SER A 55 10.40 16.93 -0.09
C SER A 55 9.14 17.71 0.32
N GLY A 56 9.13 18.37 1.48
CA GLY A 56 7.94 19.05 2.02
C GLY A 56 7.01 18.09 2.77
N PRO A 57 5.74 18.47 3.04
CA PRO A 57 4.82 17.63 3.83
C PRO A 57 4.41 16.36 3.08
N VAL A 58 3.99 15.32 3.81
CA VAL A 58 3.40 14.08 3.24
C VAL A 58 2.29 14.44 2.24
N GLY A 59 2.45 13.97 1.00
CA GLY A 59 1.49 14.14 -0.08
C GLY A 59 0.73 12.87 -0.45
N GLU A 60 -0.20 13.00 -1.40
CA GLU A 60 -1.00 11.89 -1.93
C GLU A 60 -0.14 10.74 -2.49
N ASN A 61 0.97 11.07 -3.13
CA ASN A 61 1.87 10.08 -3.73
C ASN A 61 2.63 9.28 -2.68
N ASP A 62 2.98 9.88 -1.54
CA ASP A 62 3.67 9.20 -0.45
C ASP A 62 2.75 8.16 0.19
N LEU A 63 1.45 8.45 0.29
CA LEU A 63 0.47 7.48 0.79
C LEU A 63 0.32 6.24 -0.10
N ARG A 64 0.77 6.28 -1.37
CA ARG A 64 0.83 5.08 -2.22
C ARG A 64 1.93 4.11 -1.81
N ASN A 65 2.91 4.56 -1.02
CA ASN A 65 3.91 3.67 -0.41
C ASN A 65 3.34 2.90 0.79
N LEU A 66 2.17 3.28 1.30
CA LEU A 66 1.49 2.53 2.35
C LEU A 66 0.87 1.27 1.75
N ILE A 67 1.48 0.11 2.02
CA ILE A 67 1.01 -1.17 1.47
C ILE A 67 0.69 -2.12 2.62
N TYR A 68 -0.50 -2.71 2.57
CA TYR A 68 -0.92 -3.80 3.45
C TYR A 68 -1.24 -5.05 2.64
N CYS A 69 -0.79 -6.21 3.11
CA CYS A 69 -1.13 -7.50 2.50
C CYS A 69 -1.14 -8.63 3.54
N ASP A 70 -1.73 -9.77 3.17
CA ASP A 70 -1.81 -10.98 4.01
C ASP A 70 -0.83 -12.08 3.59
N PHE A 71 -0.09 -11.87 2.50
CA PHE A 71 0.80 -12.84 1.87
C PHE A 71 2.30 -12.51 2.02
N ALA A 72 2.64 -11.50 2.83
CA ALA A 72 4.03 -11.14 3.10
C ALA A 72 4.79 -12.21 3.92
N ASN A 73 4.10 -13.13 4.60
CA ASN A 73 4.75 -14.21 5.33
C ASN A 73 4.33 -15.59 4.79
N PRO A 74 5.17 -16.25 3.98
CA PRO A 74 4.87 -17.56 3.38
C PRO A 74 4.82 -18.70 4.40
N LYS A 75 5.41 -18.51 5.59
CA LYS A 75 5.49 -19.53 6.65
C LYS A 75 4.42 -19.35 7.73
N ALA A 76 3.62 -18.28 7.66
CA ALA A 76 2.60 -18.04 8.66
C ALA A 76 1.42 -19.00 8.44
N ASP A 77 1.07 -19.75 9.49
CA ASP A 77 -0.14 -20.59 9.50
C ASP A 77 -1.41 -19.74 9.36
N GLN A 78 -1.39 -18.52 9.91
CA GLN A 78 -2.45 -17.53 9.78
C GLN A 78 -1.98 -16.35 8.94
N ARG A 79 -2.67 -16.10 7.83
CA ARG A 79 -2.44 -14.95 6.94
C ARG A 79 -3.10 -13.71 7.53
N ASN A 80 -2.32 -12.94 8.27
CA ASN A 80 -2.79 -11.69 8.86
C ASN A 80 -2.55 -10.54 7.89
N TYR A 81 -3.57 -9.69 7.71
CA TYR A 81 -3.44 -8.46 6.95
C TYR A 81 -2.57 -7.45 7.70
N MET A 82 -1.35 -7.23 7.22
CA MET A 82 -0.33 -6.45 7.92
C MET A 82 0.36 -5.46 6.98
N GLU A 83 0.88 -4.40 7.59
CA GLU A 83 1.67 -3.39 6.88
C GLU A 83 3.00 -3.99 6.41
N VAL A 84 3.39 -3.64 5.19
CA VAL A 84 4.61 -4.11 4.55
C VAL A 84 5.72 -3.10 4.80
N SER A 85 6.73 -3.48 5.58
CA SER A 85 7.88 -2.63 5.90
C SER A 85 8.94 -2.58 4.79
N ASN A 86 9.04 -3.65 3.98
CA ASN A 86 10.05 -3.78 2.92
C ASN A 86 9.43 -4.33 1.63
N LEU A 87 9.35 -3.47 0.62
CA LEU A 87 8.77 -3.82 -0.68
C LEU A 87 9.64 -4.78 -1.50
N GLU A 88 10.96 -4.76 -1.33
CA GLU A 88 11.85 -5.67 -2.07
C GLU A 88 11.77 -7.09 -1.52
N GLU A 89 11.59 -7.23 -0.21
CA GLU A 89 11.30 -8.52 0.41
C GLU A 89 9.96 -9.07 -0.10
N LEU A 90 8.92 -8.23 -0.12
CA LEU A 90 7.62 -8.61 -0.66
C LEU A 90 7.72 -9.03 -2.14
N ARG A 91 8.49 -8.29 -2.95
CA ARG A 91 8.75 -8.61 -4.36
C ARG A 91 9.33 -10.01 -4.52
N THR A 92 10.36 -10.32 -3.73
CA THR A 92 11.03 -11.64 -3.73
C THR A 92 10.04 -12.76 -3.38
N ILE A 93 9.14 -12.51 -2.41
CA ILE A 93 8.11 -13.49 -2.01
C ILE A 93 7.10 -13.74 -3.14
N VAL A 94 6.62 -12.68 -3.80
CA VAL A 94 5.66 -12.80 -4.91
C VAL A 94 6.31 -13.46 -6.13
N GLU A 95 7.59 -13.19 -6.42
CA GLU A 95 8.36 -13.88 -7.46
C GLU A 95 8.47 -15.39 -7.19
N ARG A 96 8.67 -15.78 -5.92
CA ARG A 96 8.64 -17.19 -5.54
C ARG A 96 7.27 -17.81 -5.76
N TYR A 97 6.18 -17.13 -5.38
CA TYR A 97 4.82 -17.63 -5.63
C TYR A 97 4.52 -17.79 -7.12
N LEU A 98 4.97 -16.86 -7.97
CA LEU A 98 4.84 -16.98 -9.42
C LEU A 98 5.61 -18.19 -9.96
N THR A 99 6.81 -18.43 -9.44
CA THR A 99 7.64 -19.59 -9.82
C THR A 99 6.97 -20.91 -9.41
N GLU A 100 6.46 -20.99 -8.18
CA GLU A 100 5.71 -22.16 -7.68
C GLU A 100 4.45 -22.41 -8.53
N PHE A 101 3.69 -21.36 -8.84
CA PHE A 101 2.52 -21.44 -9.72
C PHE A 101 2.90 -21.98 -11.10
N ASN A 102 3.96 -21.45 -11.71
CA ASN A 102 4.43 -21.87 -13.03
C ASN A 102 4.91 -23.32 -13.06
N ASN A 103 5.48 -23.82 -11.96
CA ASN A 103 5.90 -25.22 -11.84
C ASN A 103 4.72 -26.20 -11.71
N MET A 104 3.61 -25.76 -11.12
CA MET A 104 2.41 -26.60 -10.92
C MET A 104 1.36 -26.47 -12.02
N SER A 105 1.39 -25.38 -12.79
CA SER A 105 0.37 -25.05 -13.79
C SER A 105 0.77 -25.50 -15.20
N LYS A 106 -0.21 -25.99 -15.96
CA LYS A 106 -0.06 -26.26 -17.41
C LYS A 106 -0.13 -24.99 -18.27
N LYS A 107 -0.42 -23.83 -17.66
CA LYS A 107 -0.48 -22.51 -18.30
C LYS A 107 0.40 -21.53 -17.50
N PRO A 108 1.71 -21.49 -17.77
CA PRO A 108 2.61 -20.60 -17.07
C PRO A 108 2.34 -19.13 -17.43
N MET A 109 2.59 -18.23 -16.48
CA MET A 109 2.49 -16.79 -16.63
C MET A 109 3.90 -16.17 -16.59
N ASN A 110 4.25 -15.45 -17.67
CA ASN A 110 5.52 -14.72 -17.78
C ASN A 110 5.32 -13.27 -17.35
N LEU A 111 5.12 -13.06 -16.05
CA LEU A 111 4.92 -11.71 -15.49
C LEU A 111 6.24 -11.16 -14.95
N VAL A 112 6.47 -9.87 -15.17
CA VAL A 112 7.57 -9.14 -14.55
C VAL A 112 7.02 -8.35 -13.36
N LEU A 113 7.51 -8.64 -12.16
CA LEU A 113 7.00 -8.08 -10.92
C LEU A 113 7.74 -6.78 -10.57
N PHE A 114 7.24 -5.67 -11.11
CA PHE A 114 7.64 -4.32 -10.73
C PHE A 114 6.77 -3.81 -9.56
N ARG A 115 7.21 -2.73 -8.89
CA ARG A 115 6.51 -2.12 -7.75
C ARG A 115 5.01 -1.92 -7.99
N PHE A 116 4.61 -1.41 -9.14
CA PHE A 116 3.19 -1.18 -9.47
C PHE A 116 2.37 -2.48 -9.52
N ALA A 117 2.96 -3.59 -9.99
CA ALA A 117 2.26 -4.88 -10.01
C ALA A 117 2.02 -5.42 -8.59
N ILE A 118 2.98 -5.20 -7.69
CA ILE A 118 2.87 -5.60 -6.27
C ILE A 118 1.87 -4.71 -5.54
N GLU A 119 1.92 -3.39 -5.78
CA GLU A 119 0.93 -2.45 -5.27
C GLU A 119 -0.48 -2.87 -5.71
N HIS A 120 -0.66 -3.20 -7.00
CA HIS A 120 -1.95 -3.64 -7.53
C HIS A 120 -2.43 -4.95 -6.90
N LEU A 121 -1.53 -5.90 -6.61
CA LEU A 121 -1.87 -7.15 -5.93
C LEU A 121 -2.38 -6.92 -4.49
N SER A 122 -1.92 -5.86 -3.85
CA SER A 122 -2.29 -5.48 -2.47
C SER A 122 -3.57 -4.62 -2.39
N ARG A 123 -4.12 -4.21 -3.54
CA ARG A 123 -5.36 -3.42 -3.66
C ARG A 123 -6.62 -4.25 -3.87
#